data_AF-A0A7Y3MBF0-F1
#
_entry.id   AF-A0A7Y3MBF0-F1
#
_cell.length_a   1.000
_cell.length_b   1.000
_cell.length_c   1.000
_cell.angle_alpha   90.00
_cell.angle_beta   90.00
_cell.angle_gamma   90.00
#
_symmetry.space_group_name_H-M   'P 1'
#
loop_
_entity.id
_entity.type
_entity.pdbx_description
1 polymer ?
#
loop_
_entity_poly.entity_id
_entity_poly.type
_entity_poly.pdbx_seq_one_letter_code
_entity_poly.pdbx_strand_id
1 'polypeptide(L)'
;MCNISNAQEHTADFSYYPNDGFNESIVKNDTSDIGEVFQKIVIDGYDSRFPFYLVQPENNPKNRFVIILHGGGSTKDSWIHASRSLSTKYVRLKDSLLSLGFAVVIPEYKYYGERSYEIDFIHPNELLRKKDYRKFQTHQR
;
A
#
# COMPACT_ATOMS: atom_id res chain seq x y z
N MET A 1 -38.62 6.85 36.63
CA MET A 1 -37.89 5.57 36.46
C MET A 1 -37.19 5.63 35.13
N CYS A 2 -35.85 5.60 35.12
CA CYS A 2 -35.03 5.71 33.92
C CYS A 2 -34.58 4.30 33.52
N ASN A 3 -34.99 3.84 32.34
CA ASN A 3 -34.53 2.56 31.79
C ASN A 3 -33.12 2.76 31.24
N ILE A 4 -32.13 2.17 31.90
CA ILE A 4 -30.77 2.05 31.35
C ILE A 4 -30.82 0.87 30.37
N SER A 5 -30.83 1.17 29.07
CA SER A 5 -30.59 0.16 28.04
C SER A 5 -29.14 -0.28 28.13
N ASN A 6 -28.91 -1.57 28.39
CA ASN A 6 -27.59 -2.18 28.28
C ASN A 6 -27.05 -1.94 26.86
N ALA A 7 -25.96 -1.19 26.75
CA ALA A 7 -25.18 -1.17 25.52
C ALA A 7 -24.65 -2.59 25.32
N GLN A 8 -25.03 -3.20 24.20
CA GLN A 8 -24.52 -4.50 23.80
C GLN A 8 -23.00 -4.36 23.62
N GLU A 9 -22.24 -4.97 24.51
CA GLU A 9 -20.78 -5.08 24.38
C GLU A 9 -20.54 -6.00 23.19
N HIS A 10 -20.41 -5.41 22.00
CA HIS A 10 -19.85 -6.09 20.85
C HIS A 10 -18.37 -6.32 21.16
N THR A 11 -18.06 -7.42 21.84
CA THR A 11 -16.74 -8.00 21.77
C THR A 11 -16.55 -8.40 20.31
N ALA A 12 -15.90 -7.54 19.53
CA ALA A 12 -15.34 -7.95 18.26
C ALA A 12 -14.30 -9.01 18.59
N ASP A 13 -14.72 -10.26 18.61
CA ASP A 13 -13.81 -11.39 18.61
C ASP A 13 -13.13 -11.34 17.23
N PHE A 14 -12.02 -10.60 17.15
CA PHE A 14 -11.12 -10.64 16.01
C PHE A 14 -10.36 -11.98 16.05
N SER A 15 -11.09 -13.08 16.08
CA SER A 15 -10.55 -14.42 15.91
C SER A 15 -10.13 -14.54 14.45
N TYR A 16 -8.85 -14.29 14.18
CA TYR A 16 -8.24 -14.63 12.90
C TYR A 16 -8.28 -16.14 12.76
N TYR A 17 -9.05 -16.67 11.79
CA TYR A 17 -9.09 -18.09 11.48
C TYR A 17 -7.91 -18.40 10.54
N PRO A 18 -6.82 -19.03 11.00
CA PRO A 18 -5.62 -19.23 10.19
C PRO A 18 -5.75 -20.37 9.17
N ASN A 19 -6.92 -20.99 9.03
CA ASN A 19 -7.09 -22.28 8.36
C ASN A 19 -7.51 -22.20 6.89
N ASP A 20 -7.79 -21.01 6.37
CA ASP A 20 -7.92 -20.82 4.94
C ASP A 20 -6.54 -20.39 4.44
N GLY A 21 -5.86 -21.28 3.71
CA GLY A 21 -4.62 -20.91 3.04
C GLY A 21 -4.87 -19.67 2.20
N PHE A 22 -4.17 -18.58 2.49
CA PHE A 22 -4.17 -17.44 1.59
C PHE A 22 -3.55 -17.94 0.28
N ASN A 23 -4.16 -17.62 -0.86
CA ASN A 23 -3.54 -17.90 -2.15
C ASN A 23 -2.48 -16.82 -2.41
N GLU A 24 -1.40 -16.80 -1.63
CA GLU A 24 -0.28 -15.92 -1.93
C GLU A 24 0.52 -16.43 -3.12
N SER A 25 0.97 -15.50 -3.95
CA SER A 25 1.89 -15.76 -5.04
C SER A 25 2.99 -14.72 -5.06
N ILE A 26 4.24 -15.18 -5.11
CA ILE A 26 5.39 -14.32 -5.37
C ILE A 26 5.50 -14.15 -6.88
N VAL A 27 5.06 -13.00 -7.38
CA VAL A 27 5.03 -12.71 -8.82
C VAL A 27 6.33 -12.09 -9.33
N LYS A 28 7.17 -11.58 -8.41
CA LYS A 28 8.51 -11.07 -8.70
C LYS A 28 9.40 -11.23 -7.47
N ASN A 29 10.66 -11.62 -7.68
CA ASN A 29 11.67 -11.77 -6.65
C ASN A 29 13.04 -11.36 -7.20
N ASP A 30 13.65 -10.35 -6.60
CA ASP A 30 14.99 -9.87 -6.95
C ASP A 30 15.82 -9.77 -5.66
N THR A 31 17.11 -10.06 -5.75
CA THR A 31 18.07 -9.78 -4.67
C THR A 31 19.10 -8.80 -5.19
N SER A 32 19.34 -7.72 -4.44
CA SER A 32 20.36 -6.73 -4.77
C SER A 32 21.75 -7.16 -4.31
N ASP A 33 22.80 -6.59 -4.92
CA ASP A 33 24.20 -6.85 -4.59
C ASP A 33 24.56 -6.50 -3.13
N ILE A 34 23.76 -5.66 -2.48
CA ILE A 34 23.92 -5.25 -1.08
C ILE A 34 23.17 -6.16 -0.10
N GLY A 35 22.59 -7.27 -0.58
CA GLY A 35 21.88 -8.24 0.26
C GLY A 35 20.48 -7.76 0.69
N GLU A 36 19.81 -6.92 -0.11
CA GLU A 36 18.37 -6.67 0.07
C GLU A 36 17.56 -7.57 -0.86
N VAL A 37 16.58 -8.27 -0.30
CA VAL A 37 15.58 -9.07 -1.03
C VAL A 37 14.35 -8.21 -1.28
N PHE A 38 13.94 -8.13 -2.54
CA PHE A 38 12.73 -7.47 -3.00
C PHE A 38 11.76 -8.51 -3.56
N GLN A 39 10.54 -8.52 -3.05
CA GLN A 39 9.46 -9.38 -3.52
C GLN A 39 8.21 -8.56 -3.83
N LYS A 40 7.57 -8.88 -4.94
CA LYS A 40 6.18 -8.51 -5.19
C LYS A 40 5.31 -9.72 -4.91
N ILE A 41 4.41 -9.57 -3.96
CA ILE A 41 3.50 -10.62 -3.52
C ILE A 41 2.08 -10.18 -3.85
N VAL A 42 1.26 -11.13 -4.30
CA VAL A 42 -0.17 -10.93 -4.54
C VAL A 42 -0.93 -11.97 -3.73
N ILE A 43 -1.89 -11.53 -2.94
CA ILE A 43 -2.83 -12.40 -2.24
C ILE A 43 -4.20 -12.25 -2.90
N ASP A 44 -4.91 -13.36 -3.12
CA ASP A 44 -6.33 -13.30 -3.47
C ASP A 44 -7.13 -12.91 -2.22
N GLY A 45 -7.63 -11.66 -2.19
CA GLY A 45 -8.56 -11.20 -1.16
C GLY A 45 -10.00 -11.61 -1.49
N TYR A 46 -10.93 -11.25 -0.59
CA TYR A 46 -12.35 -11.63 -0.71
C TYR A 46 -13.00 -11.19 -2.04
N ASP A 47 -12.74 -9.96 -2.48
CA ASP A 47 -13.35 -9.35 -3.68
C ASP A 47 -12.34 -8.93 -4.74
N SER A 48 -11.04 -8.96 -4.43
CA SER A 48 -9.98 -8.56 -5.35
C SER A 48 -8.60 -9.08 -4.95
N ARG A 49 -7.68 -9.06 -5.91
CA ARG A 49 -6.26 -9.29 -5.69
C ARG A 49 -5.62 -8.11 -4.95
N PHE A 50 -4.76 -8.45 -4.00
CA PHE A 50 -4.06 -7.51 -3.14
C PHE A 50 -2.55 -7.58 -3.39
N PRO A 51 -2.01 -6.77 -4.32
CA PRO A 51 -0.57 -6.67 -4.53
C PRO A 51 0.11 -5.82 -3.45
N PHE A 52 1.27 -6.28 -2.99
CA PHE A 52 2.14 -5.52 -2.10
C PHE A 52 3.61 -5.84 -2.37
N TYR A 53 4.49 -4.94 -1.93
CA TYR A 53 5.92 -5.18 -1.90
C TYR A 53 6.36 -5.62 -0.52
N LEU A 54 7.27 -6.59 -0.48
CA LEU A 54 8.08 -6.93 0.67
C LEU A 54 9.53 -6.60 0.31
N VAL A 55 10.17 -5.74 1.10
CA VAL A 55 11.59 -5.45 0.99
C VAL A 55 12.24 -5.78 2.32
N GLN A 56 13.29 -6.58 2.32
CA GLN A 56 13.94 -6.98 3.56
C GLN A 56 15.44 -7.21 3.38
N PRO A 57 16.25 -7.07 4.43
CA PRO A 57 17.60 -7.59 4.42
C PRO A 57 17.56 -9.12 4.23
N GLU A 58 18.51 -9.67 3.45
CA GLU A 58 18.65 -11.10 3.16
C GLU A 58 18.72 -11.93 4.45
N ASN A 59 19.39 -11.39 5.46
CA ASN A 59 19.37 -11.88 6.82
C ASN A 59 18.49 -10.97 7.69
N ASN A 60 17.21 -11.31 7.85
CA ASN A 60 16.30 -10.65 8.79
C ASN A 60 16.04 -11.52 10.05
N PRO A 61 17.05 -11.73 10.92
CA PRO A 61 16.93 -12.67 12.05
C PRO A 61 15.95 -12.21 13.12
N LYS A 62 15.56 -10.92 13.13
CA LYS A 62 14.73 -10.33 14.18
C LYS A 62 13.23 -10.39 13.87
N ASN A 63 12.84 -10.85 12.66
CA ASN A 63 11.45 -10.94 12.23
C ASN A 63 10.65 -9.64 12.52
N ARG A 64 11.28 -8.49 12.33
CA ARG A 64 10.68 -7.17 12.58
C ARG A 64 10.13 -6.62 11.29
N PHE A 65 8.88 -6.17 11.33
CA PHE A 65 8.20 -5.63 10.17
C PHE A 65 7.71 -4.21 10.44
N VAL A 66 7.73 -3.40 9.38
CA VAL A 66 7.00 -2.13 9.32
C VAL A 66 6.09 -2.19 8.11
N ILE A 67 4.81 -1.89 8.31
CA ILE A 67 3.84 -1.73 7.23
C ILE A 67 3.74 -0.24 6.90
N ILE A 68 4.02 0.11 5.64
CA ILE A 68 3.93 1.48 5.15
C ILE A 68 2.67 1.63 4.31
N LEU A 69 1.73 2.42 4.81
CA LEU A 69 0.52 2.79 4.07
C LEU A 69 0.78 4.10 3.31
N HIS A 70 0.62 4.08 1.99
CA HIS A 70 0.76 5.29 1.18
C HIS A 70 -0.55 6.09 1.17
N GLY A 71 -0.42 7.42 1.06
CA GLY A 71 -1.55 8.33 0.96
C GLY A 71 -2.13 8.44 -0.46
N GLY A 72 -3.26 9.14 -0.58
CA GLY A 72 -3.91 9.41 -1.86
C GLY A 72 -3.02 10.19 -2.83
N GLY A 73 -3.03 9.77 -4.10
CA GLY A 73 -2.23 10.36 -5.18
C GLY A 73 -0.81 9.81 -5.30
N SER A 74 -0.50 8.76 -4.54
CA SER A 74 0.72 7.97 -4.62
C SER A 74 0.35 6.49 -4.77
N THR A 75 1.35 5.66 -5.08
CA THR A 75 1.26 4.20 -5.21
C THR A 75 2.41 3.58 -4.44
N LYS A 76 2.34 2.28 -4.16
CA LYS A 76 3.48 1.53 -3.57
C LYS A 76 4.80 1.73 -4.33
N ASP A 77 4.76 1.97 -5.64
CA ASP A 77 5.96 2.18 -6.47
C ASP A 77 6.74 3.43 -6.08
N SER A 78 6.06 4.46 -5.54
CA SER A 78 6.70 5.70 -5.09
C SER A 78 7.67 5.50 -3.92
N TRP A 79 7.62 4.34 -3.27
CA TRP A 79 8.49 3.96 -2.16
C TRP A 79 9.69 3.12 -2.61
N ILE A 80 9.67 2.60 -3.83
CA ILE A 80 10.76 1.83 -4.43
C ILE A 80 11.53 2.69 -5.42
N HIS A 81 10.81 3.44 -6.24
CA HIS A 81 11.37 4.28 -7.30
C HIS A 81 10.99 5.74 -7.07
N ALA A 82 11.99 6.55 -6.74
CA ALA A 82 11.79 7.98 -6.60
C ALA A 82 11.56 8.62 -7.99
N SER A 83 10.39 9.22 -8.19
CA SER A 83 10.04 9.96 -9.41
C SER A 83 10.02 11.49 -9.20
N ARG A 84 9.93 11.94 -7.94
CA ARG A 84 9.83 13.34 -7.49
C ARG A 84 10.51 13.53 -6.13
N SER A 85 10.72 14.79 -5.73
CA SER A 85 11.34 15.15 -4.43
C SER A 85 10.68 14.47 -3.23
N LEU A 86 9.35 14.38 -3.20
CA LEU A 86 8.62 13.73 -2.10
C LEU A 86 8.91 12.22 -2.06
N SER A 87 8.89 11.53 -3.20
CA SER A 87 9.24 10.11 -3.27
C SER A 87 10.71 9.84 -2.93
N THR A 88 11.63 10.79 -3.12
CA THR A 88 13.00 10.65 -2.63
C THR A 88 13.05 10.54 -1.10
N LYS A 89 12.19 11.29 -0.39
CA LYS A 89 12.08 11.18 1.08
C LYS A 89 11.51 9.83 1.50
N TYR A 90 10.55 9.31 0.75
CA TYR A 90 9.93 8.00 0.99
C TYR A 90 10.94 6.86 0.82
N VAL A 91 11.69 6.86 -0.27
CA VAL A 91 12.77 5.89 -0.51
C VAL A 91 13.81 5.95 0.61
N ARG A 92 14.27 7.14 1.01
CA ARG A 92 15.21 7.30 2.13
C ARG A 92 14.68 6.75 3.46
N LEU A 93 13.38 6.93 3.73
CA LEU A 93 12.76 6.36 4.93
C LEU A 93 12.75 4.83 4.87
N LYS A 94 12.34 4.24 3.72
CA LYS A 94 12.43 2.80 3.49
C LYS A 94 13.87 2.29 3.71
N ASP A 95 14.86 2.91 3.08
CA ASP A 95 16.28 2.51 3.20
C ASP A 95 16.78 2.59 4.65
N SER A 96 16.32 3.61 5.39
CA SER A 96 16.66 3.75 6.82
C SER A 96 16.06 2.62 7.65
N LEU A 97 14.82 2.20 7.36
CA LEU A 97 14.19 1.06 8.04
C LEU A 97 14.91 -0.26 7.73
N LEU A 98 15.28 -0.47 6.48
CA LEU A 98 16.04 -1.65 6.05
C LEU A 98 17.41 -1.72 6.73
N SER A 99 18.16 -0.61 6.77
CA SER A 99 19.47 -0.56 7.43
C SER A 99 19.40 -0.79 8.95
N LEU A 100 18.26 -0.45 9.57
CA LEU A 100 17.98 -0.78 10.97
C LEU A 100 17.56 -2.25 11.18
N GLY A 101 17.42 -3.04 10.11
CA GLY A 101 17.07 -4.45 10.12
C GLY A 101 15.57 -4.71 10.28
N PHE A 102 14.73 -3.85 9.70
CA PHE A 102 13.29 -4.12 9.54
C PHE A 102 13.03 -4.63 8.11
N ALA A 103 12.13 -5.61 7.98
CA ALA A 103 11.42 -5.84 6.73
C ALA A 103 10.33 -4.79 6.56
N VAL A 104 10.13 -4.32 5.34
CA VAL A 104 9.18 -3.27 4.99
C VAL A 104 8.13 -3.87 4.06
N VAL A 105 6.87 -3.80 4.48
CA VAL A 105 5.70 -4.23 3.72
C VAL A 105 4.99 -2.99 3.19
N ILE A 106 4.77 -2.91 1.88
CA ILE A 106 4.19 -1.74 1.22
C ILE A 106 2.98 -2.20 0.40
N PRO A 107 1.79 -2.26 1.01
CA PRO A 107 0.56 -2.61 0.31
C PRO A 107 0.09 -1.53 -0.66
N GLU A 108 -0.55 -1.95 -1.75
CA GLU A 108 -1.30 -1.04 -2.60
C GLU A 108 -2.67 -0.71 -1.97
N TYR A 109 -2.96 0.58 -1.86
CA TYR A 109 -4.27 1.05 -1.42
C TYR A 109 -5.35 0.76 -2.48
N LYS A 110 -6.56 0.40 -2.03
CA LYS A 110 -7.69 0.06 -2.92
C LYS A 110 -7.99 1.22 -3.87
N TYR A 111 -8.18 0.93 -5.16
CA TYR A 111 -8.39 1.89 -6.24
C TYR A 111 -7.16 2.71 -6.68
N TYR A 112 -5.96 2.43 -6.18
CA TYR A 112 -4.73 3.12 -6.62
C TYR A 112 -3.76 2.17 -7.30
N GLY A 113 -2.89 2.72 -8.13
CA GLY A 113 -1.80 1.99 -8.79
C GLY A 113 -2.30 0.75 -9.50
N GLU A 114 -1.78 -0.42 -9.12
CA GLU A 114 -2.18 -1.70 -9.72
C GLU A 114 -3.64 -2.08 -9.46
N ARG A 115 -4.30 -1.46 -8.49
CA ARG A 115 -5.71 -1.70 -8.14
C ARG A 115 -6.65 -0.63 -8.69
N SER A 116 -6.16 0.27 -9.54
CA SER A 116 -6.96 1.36 -10.12
C SER A 116 -8.11 0.89 -11.02
N TYR A 117 -8.06 -0.35 -11.53
CA TYR A 117 -9.13 -0.92 -12.34
C TYR A 117 -10.38 -1.34 -11.52
N GLU A 118 -10.29 -1.42 -10.19
CA GLU A 118 -11.36 -1.98 -9.33
C GLU A 118 -12.56 -1.04 -9.15
N ILE A 119 -12.44 0.18 -9.65
CA ILE A 119 -13.52 1.13 -9.88
C ILE A 119 -13.12 1.86 -11.16
N ASP A 120 -14.00 2.52 -11.89
CA ASP A 120 -13.62 3.41 -13.01
C ASP A 120 -12.81 4.63 -12.48
N PHE A 121 -11.65 4.38 -11.86
CA PHE A 121 -10.91 5.31 -11.04
C PHE A 121 -10.18 6.30 -11.93
N ILE A 122 -10.72 7.51 -11.97
CA ILE A 122 -10.01 8.66 -12.51
C ILE A 122 -9.05 9.13 -11.41
N HIS A 123 -7.75 9.00 -11.63
CA HIS A 123 -6.72 9.40 -10.67
C HIS A 123 -6.98 10.85 -10.18
N PRO A 124 -6.80 11.21 -8.90
CA PRO A 124 -7.07 12.57 -8.42
C PRO A 124 -6.35 13.66 -9.23
N ASN A 125 -5.11 13.39 -9.66
CA ASN A 125 -4.37 14.26 -10.58
C ASN A 125 -5.05 14.44 -11.96
N GLU A 126 -5.75 13.42 -12.47
CA GLU A 126 -6.56 13.54 -13.69
C GLU A 126 -7.83 14.36 -13.45
N LEU A 127 -8.45 14.25 -12.27
CA LEU A 127 -9.56 15.12 -11.87
C LEU A 127 -9.12 16.59 -11.77
N LEU A 128 -7.93 16.85 -11.23
CA LEU A 128 -7.34 18.19 -11.15
C LEU A 128 -7.02 18.74 -12.56
N ARG A 129 -6.37 17.95 -13.42
CA ARG A 129 -6.13 18.34 -14.83
C ARG A 129 -7.41 18.65 -15.61
N LYS A 130 -8.47 17.85 -15.42
CA LYS A 130 -9.79 18.10 -16.06
C LYS A 130 -10.45 19.39 -15.57
N LYS A 131 -10.19 19.83 -14.34
CA LYS A 131 -10.70 21.12 -13.82
C LYS A 131 -9.96 22.30 -14.45
N ASP A 132 -8.64 22.19 -14.63
CA ASP A 132 -7.86 23.25 -15.28
C ASP A 132 -8.23 23.41 -16.75
N TYR A 133 -8.42 22.29 -17.49
CA TYR A 133 -8.86 22.33 -18.89
C TYR A 133 -10.21 23.04 -19.09
N ARG A 134 -11.16 22.87 -18.15
CA ARG A 134 -12.47 23.56 -18.19
C ARG A 134 -12.37 25.06 -17.91
N LYS A 135 -11.37 25.53 -17.14
CA LYS A 135 -11.12 26.95 -16.90
C LYS A 135 -10.58 27.67 -18.14
N PHE A 136 -9.79 26.99 -18.97
CA PHE A 136 -9.26 27.58 -20.21
C PHE A 136 -10.34 27.75 -21.30
N GLN A 137 -11.33 26.86 -21.35
CA GLN A 137 -12.44 26.97 -22.31
C GLN A 137 -13.45 28.09 -21.98
N THR A 138 -13.51 28.54 -20.72
CA THR A 138 -14.42 29.60 -20.27
C THR A 138 -13.88 31.02 -20.49
N HIS A 139 -12.60 31.17 -20.84
CA HIS A 139 -11.96 32.47 -21.11
C HIS A 139 -11.72 32.74 -22.60
N GLN A 140 -12.25 31.90 -23.50
CA GLN A 140 -12.20 32.09 -24.96
C GLN A 140 -13.58 32.36 -25.58
N ARG A 141 -14.51 32.95 -24.83
CA ARG A 141 -15.79 33.46 -25.36
C ARG A 141 -15.94 34.93 -25.06
#